data_AF-A0A1G0I5W1-F1
#
_entry.id   AF-A0A1G0I5W1-F1
#
_cell.length_a   1.000
_cell.length_b   1.000
_cell.length_c   1.000
_cell.angle_alpha   90.00
_cell.angle_beta   90.00
_cell.angle_gamma   90.00
#
_symmetry.space_group_name_H-M   'P 1'
#
loop_
_entity.id
_entity.type
_entity.pdbx_description
1 polymer ?
#
loop_
_entity_poly.entity_id
_entity_poly.type
_entity_poly.pdbx_seq_one_letter_code
_entity_poly.pdbx_strand_id
1 'polypeptide(L)' 'MFEKKAAPVLNDQDLQTAVWKKITAHLEQRIQALRERNDKELDDTKTAKLRGRIAEVKELMALDQPAPSVDADDTEK' A
#
# COMPACT_ATOMS: atom_id res chain seq x y z
N MET A 1 28.82 7.04 -6.90
CA MET A 1 28.33 6.98 -5.50
C MET A 1 27.13 6.04 -5.55
N PHE A 2 27.27 4.79 -5.11
CA PHE A 2 26.20 3.81 -5.22
C PHE A 2 25.22 4.02 -4.07
N GLU A 3 23.98 4.37 -4.39
CA GLU A 3 22.88 4.41 -3.43
C GLU A 3 22.78 3.04 -2.76
N LYS A 4 23.00 3.02 -1.45
CA LYS A 4 22.87 1.83 -0.63
C LYS A 4 21.38 1.52 -0.55
N LYS A 5 20.84 0.73 -1.48
CA LYS A 5 19.48 0.21 -1.39
C LYS A 5 19.39 -0.51 -0.04
N ALA A 6 18.63 0.07 0.90
CA ALA A 6 18.45 -0.53 2.21
C ALA A 6 17.95 -1.96 1.99
N ALA A 7 18.54 -2.93 2.71
CA ALA A 7 18.01 -4.28 2.71
C ALA A 7 16.52 -4.22 3.06
N PRO A 8 15.66 -5.01 2.40
CA PRO A 8 14.23 -5.01 2.72
C PRO A 8 14.07 -5.30 4.22
N VAL A 9 13.28 -4.45 4.89
CA VAL A 9 13.08 -4.52 6.34
C VAL A 9 12.45 -5.85 6.76
N LEU A 10 11.65 -6.45 5.87
CA LEU A 10 11.02 -7.75 6.02
C LEU A 10 11.60 -8.71 4.98
N ASN A 11 11.86 -9.95 5.38
CA ASN A 11 12.21 -11.04 4.47
C ASN A 11 11.01 -11.97 4.21
N ASP A 12 11.18 -12.93 3.30
CA ASP A 12 10.11 -13.86 2.91
C ASP A 12 9.55 -14.67 4.09
N GLN A 13 10.37 -15.03 5.09
CA GLN A 13 9.90 -15.77 6.25
C GLN A 13 8.98 -14.90 7.12
N ASP A 14 9.31 -13.60 7.28
CA ASP A 14 8.48 -12.64 8.02
C ASP A 14 7.10 -12.51 7.38
N LEU A 15 7.06 -12.41 6.05
CA LEU A 15 5.84 -12.25 5.25
C LEU A 15 4.98 -13.54 5.20
N GLN A 16 5.55 -14.72 5.46
CA GLN A 16 4.79 -15.97 5.51
C GLN A 16 4.24 -16.30 6.91
N THR A 17 4.59 -15.51 7.93
CA THR A 17 4.16 -15.76 9.32
C THR A 17 2.64 -15.62 9.50
N ALA A 18 2.12 -16.30 10.52
CA ALA A 18 0.73 -16.10 10.95
C ALA A 18 0.46 -14.68 11.45
N VAL A 19 1.49 -13.97 11.92
CA VAL A 19 1.38 -12.56 12.34
C VAL A 19 1.17 -11.67 11.14
N TRP A 20 1.95 -11.83 10.06
CA TRP A 20 1.76 -11.08 8.82
C TRP A 20 0.35 -11.25 8.27
N LYS A 21 -0.16 -12.49 8.18
CA LYS A 21 -1.53 -12.77 7.73
C LYS A 21 -2.60 -12.02 8.53
N LYS A 22 -2.43 -11.91 9.85
CA LYS A 22 -3.35 -11.16 10.73
C LYS A 22 -3.24 -9.65 10.51
N ILE A 23 -2.03 -9.14 10.27
CA ILE A 23 -1.80 -7.73 9.94
C ILE A 23 -2.47 -7.42 8.60
N THR A 24 -2.23 -8.21 7.56
CA THR A 24 -2.84 -8.01 6.24
C THR A 24 -4.36 -8.04 6.31
N ALA A 25 -4.95 -9.01 7.02
CA ALA A 25 -6.40 -9.05 7.23
C ALA A 25 -6.94 -7.79 7.94
N HIS A 26 -6.20 -7.24 8.91
CA HIS A 26 -6.56 -5.97 9.55
C HIS A 26 -6.46 -4.78 8.58
N LEU A 27 -5.42 -4.73 7.74
CA LEU A 27 -5.22 -3.67 6.75
C LEU A 27 -6.30 -3.70 5.65
N GLU A 28 -6.72 -4.89 5.21
CA GLU A 28 -7.84 -5.07 4.28
C GLU A 28 -9.14 -4.49 4.84
N GLN A 29 -9.48 -4.85 6.08
CA GLN A 29 -10.65 -4.30 6.78
C GLN A 29 -10.57 -2.78 6.90
N ARG A 30 -9.37 -2.25 7.19
CA ARG A 30 -9.14 -0.81 7.31
C ARG A 30 -9.32 -0.09 5.98
N ILE A 31 -8.82 -0.64 4.87
CA ILE A 31 -9.02 -0.08 3.52
C ILE A 31 -10.50 -0.01 3.20
N GLN A 32 -11.25 -1.08 3.50
CA GLN A 32 -12.67 -1.14 3.23
C GLN A 32 -13.44 -0.06 4.00
N ALA A 33 -13.16 0.08 5.31
CA ALA A 33 -13.75 1.13 6.13
C ALA A 33 -13.36 2.55 5.67
N LEU A 34 -12.16 2.75 5.13
CA LEU A 34 -11.75 4.04 4.57
C LEU A 34 -12.47 4.35 3.26
N ARG A 35 -12.67 3.36 2.38
CA ARG A 35 -13.44 3.49 1.13
C ARG A 35 -14.89 3.87 1.43
N GLU A 36 -15.55 3.15 2.32
CA GLU A 36 -16.93 3.44 2.75
C GLU A 36 -17.09 4.85 3.33
N ARG A 37 -16.05 5.38 3.99
CA ARG A 37 -16.04 6.78 4.46
C ARG A 37 -15.81 7.78 3.34
N ASN A 38 -14.93 7.45 2.40
CA ASN A 38 -14.60 8.28 1.25
C ASN A 38 -15.75 8.38 0.25
N ASP A 39 -16.62 7.36 0.19
CA ASP A 39 -17.80 7.33 -0.69
C ASP A 39 -18.94 8.23 -0.17
N LYS A 40 -18.79 8.82 1.03
CA LYS A 40 -19.74 9.82 1.55
C LYS A 40 -19.49 11.19 0.92
N GLU A 41 -20.52 12.02 0.94
CA GLU A 41 -20.37 13.43 0.56
C GLU A 41 -19.53 14.16 1.62
N LEU A 42 -18.29 14.46 1.26
CA LEU A 42 -17.28 15.11 2.09
C LEU A 42 -16.69 16.30 1.33
N ASP A 43 -16.22 17.29 2.07
CA ASP A 43 -15.41 18.36 1.49
C ASP A 43 -14.09 17.82 0.91
N ASP A 44 -13.54 18.57 -0.05
CA ASP A 44 -12.34 18.18 -0.80
C ASP A 44 -11.14 17.86 0.10
N THR A 45 -10.99 18.59 1.21
CA THR A 45 -9.89 18.39 2.15
C THR A 45 -10.03 17.05 2.89
N LYS A 46 -11.23 16.70 3.35
CA LYS A 46 -11.50 15.41 3.99
C LYS A 46 -11.33 14.26 3.02
N THR A 47 -11.80 14.41 1.78
CA THR A 47 -11.61 13.43 0.70
C THR A 47 -10.12 13.20 0.42
N ALA A 48 -9.33 14.27 0.27
CA ALA A 48 -7.88 14.17 0.07
C ALA A 48 -7.18 13.43 1.22
N LYS A 49 -7.54 13.71 2.47
CA LYS A 49 -6.99 13.02 3.66
C LYS A 49 -7.33 11.53 3.68
N LEU A 50 -8.55 11.15 3.30
CA LEU A 50 -8.95 9.74 3.23
C LEU A 50 -8.21 9.02 2.10
N ARG A 51 -8.08 9.64 0.93
CA ARG A 51 -7.29 9.09 -0.19
C ARG A 51 -5.83 8.90 0.17
N GLY A 52 -5.20 9.86 0.87
CA GLY A 52 -3.83 9.72 1.37
C GLY A 52 -3.67 8.52 2.33
N ARG A 53 -4.60 8.36 3.26
CA ARG A 53 -4.63 7.18 4.15
C ARG A 53 -4.85 5.86 3.41
N ILE A 54 -5.69 5.85 2.37
CA ILE A 54 -5.89 4.66 1.54
C ILE A 54 -4.59 4.32 0.81
N ALA A 55 -3.86 5.31 0.30
CA ALA A 55 -2.57 5.10 -0.37
C ALA A 55 -1.54 4.49 0.58
N GLU A 56 -1.38 5.06 1.79
CA GLU A 56 -0.48 4.54 2.83
C GLU A 56 -0.78 3.07 3.18
N VAL A 57 -2.05 2.72 3.39
CA VAL A 57 -2.42 1.33 3.72
C VAL A 57 -2.12 0.38 2.54
N LYS A 58 -2.28 0.83 1.30
CA LYS A 58 -1.90 0.04 0.13
C LYS A 58 -0.38 -0.18 0.04
N GLU A 59 0.42 0.83 0.34
CA GLU A 59 1.88 0.71 0.39
C GLU A 59 2.33 -0.31 1.43
N LEU A 60 1.69 -0.32 2.61
CA LEU A 60 1.97 -1.32 3.65
C LEU A 60 1.60 -2.74 3.21
N MET A 61 0.47 -2.91 2.51
CA MET A 61 0.09 -4.22 1.97
C MET A 61 1.00 -4.68 0.83
N ALA A 62 1.58 -3.74 0.06
CA ALA A 62 2.48 -4.04 -1.03
C ALA A 62 3.88 -4.51 -0.56
N LEU A 63 4.15 -4.52 0.75
CA LEU A 63 5.42 -5.03 1.30
C LEU A 63 5.63 -6.52 1.04
N ASP A 64 4.58 -7.29 0.73
CA ASP A 64 4.72 -8.71 0.33
C ASP A 64 4.80 -8.94 -1.18
N GLN A 65 4.57 -7.89 -1.98
CA GLN A 65 4.59 -7.99 -3.43
C GLN A 65 6.01 -7.76 -3.93
N PRO A 66 6.47 -8.52 -4.94
CA PRO A 66 7.68 -8.13 -5.65
C PRO A 66 7.45 -6.71 -6.21
N ALA A 67 8.48 -5.84 -6.11
CA ALA A 67 8.40 -4.48 -6.63
C ALA A 67 7.81 -4.53 -8.05
N PRO A 68 6.81 -3.70 -8.38
CA PRO A 68 6.21 -3.73 -9.70
C PRO A 68 7.32 -3.58 -10.72
N SER A 69 7.38 -4.50 -11.70
CA SER A 69 8.20 -4.30 -12.88
C SER A 69 7.73 -3.00 -13.50
N VAL A 70 8.58 -1.97 -13.48
CA VAL A 70 8.43 -0.82 -14.35
C VAL A 70 8.67 -1.32 -15.76
N ASP A 71 7.67 -1.97 -16.34
CA ASP A 71 7.57 -2.12 -17.77
C ASP A 71 7.26 -0.72 -18.30
N ALA A 72 8.34 -0.06 -18.71
CA ALA A 72 8.33 1.18 -19.44
C ALA A 72 7.54 0.95 -20.74
N ASP A 73 6.32 1.48 -20.80
CA ASP A 73 5.66 1.77 -22.07
C ASP A 73 5.49 3.30 -22.17
N ASP A 74 6.63 3.96 -22.38
CA ASP A 74 6.68 5.19 -23.18
C ASP A 74 6.51 4.75 -24.65
N THR A 75 5.29 4.74 -25.15
CA THR A 75 5.04 4.83 -26.60
C THR A 75 3.91 5.83 -26.86
N GLU A 76 4.29 7.11 -26.81
CA GLU A 76 4.00 8.14 -27.81
C GLU A 76 2.73 7.96 -28.67
N LYS A 77 1.71 8.80 -28.45
CA LYS A 77 1.01 9.52 -29.52
C LYS A 77 0.27 10.77 -29.06
#